data_AF-A0A534RBP8-F1
#
_entry.id   AF-A0A534RBP8-F1
#
_cell.length_a   1.000
_cell.length_b   1.000
_cell.length_c   1.000
_cell.angle_alpha   90.00
_cell.angle_beta   90.00
_cell.angle_gamma   90.00
#
_symmetry.space_group_name_H-M   'P 1'
#
loop_
_entity.id
_entity.type
_entity.pdbx_description
1 polymer ?
#
loop_
_entity_poly.entity_id
_entity_poly.type
_entity_poly.pdbx_seq_one_letter_code
_entity_poly.pdbx_strand_id
1 'polypeptide(L)'
;MPALNFVGNVEGNDLARGRADVIVCEGLLGSVVLKLVEGIADVFTDVVSAAARRRLSWRIGLALLARGIERLRRLTDYTQYGGAPILGFENLFIKCHGRSNARAVANAVKVAAKAVRDRVPAEIAEAVAALR
;
A
#
# COMPACT_ATOMS: atom_id res chain seq x y z
N MET A 1 18.51 6.59 -20.47
CA MET A 1 17.64 6.49 -19.27
C MET A 1 18.53 6.58 -18.04
N PRO A 2 18.11 7.22 -16.92
CA PRO A 2 18.83 6.97 -15.67
C PRO A 2 18.85 5.44 -15.46
N ALA A 3 20.03 4.89 -15.17
CA ALA A 3 20.19 3.47 -14.90
C ALA A 3 19.18 3.05 -13.81
N LEU A 4 18.47 1.95 -14.02
CA LEU A 4 17.61 1.38 -12.99
C LEU A 4 18.45 1.12 -11.74
N ASN A 5 18.09 1.75 -10.62
CA ASN A 5 18.81 1.56 -9.36
C ASN A 5 18.44 0.22 -8.73
N PHE A 6 19.01 -0.86 -9.23
CA PHE A 6 18.77 -2.20 -8.71
C PHE A 6 19.59 -2.45 -7.44
N VAL A 7 18.91 -2.43 -6.29
CA VAL A 7 19.54 -2.60 -4.95
C VAL A 7 19.73 -4.07 -4.53
N GLY A 8 19.45 -5.02 -5.41
CA GLY A 8 19.53 -6.45 -5.15
C GLY A 8 18.24 -7.05 -4.58
N ASN A 9 18.37 -8.28 -4.05
CA ASN A 9 17.25 -9.01 -3.45
C ASN A 9 16.87 -8.44 -2.08
N VAL A 10 15.58 -8.56 -1.74
CA VAL A 10 15.01 -8.14 -0.46
C VAL A 10 14.38 -9.32 0.27
N GLU A 11 14.45 -9.31 1.59
CA GLU A 11 13.81 -10.33 2.45
C GLU A 11 12.48 -9.83 3.03
N GLY A 12 11.70 -10.72 3.66
CA GLY A 12 10.41 -10.36 4.27
C GLY A 12 10.49 -9.20 5.27
N ASN A 13 11.58 -9.11 6.03
CA ASN A 13 11.81 -8.04 6.99
C ASN A 13 12.10 -6.68 6.33
N ASP A 14 12.60 -6.68 5.10
CA ASP A 14 12.96 -5.46 4.36
C ASP A 14 11.73 -4.69 3.88
N LEU A 15 10.58 -5.38 3.70
CA LEU A 15 9.30 -4.75 3.34
C LEU A 15 8.88 -3.70 4.37
N ALA A 16 8.98 -4.05 5.66
CA ALA A 16 8.61 -3.16 6.75
C ALA A 16 9.68 -2.09 7.05
N ARG A 17 10.93 -2.35 6.64
CA ARG A 17 12.08 -1.46 6.90
C ARG A 17 12.33 -0.45 5.78
N GLY A 18 11.62 -0.55 4.66
CA GLY A 18 11.71 0.40 3.56
C GLY A 18 13.06 0.34 2.84
N ARG A 19 13.64 -0.85 2.67
CA ARG A 19 14.94 -1.03 1.98
C ARG A 19 14.89 -0.64 0.50
N ALA A 20 13.72 -0.70 -0.12
CA ALA A 20 13.50 -0.36 -1.52
C ALA A 20 12.15 0.36 -1.68
N ASP A 21 12.09 1.30 -2.62
CA ASP A 21 10.85 2.01 -2.98
C ASP A 21 9.92 1.16 -3.85
N VAL A 22 10.49 0.24 -4.64
CA VAL A 22 9.77 -0.67 -5.54
C VAL A 22 10.28 -2.08 -5.34
N ILE A 23 9.37 -3.00 -5.02
CA ILE A 23 9.65 -4.43 -4.86
C ILE A 23 8.91 -5.18 -5.97
N VAL A 24 9.63 -6.01 -6.71
CA VAL A 24 9.10 -6.81 -7.82
C VAL A 24 8.99 -8.26 -7.37
N CYS A 25 7.84 -8.88 -7.62
CA CYS A 25 7.59 -10.29 -7.31
C CYS A 25 6.54 -10.88 -8.27
N GLU A 26 6.39 -12.21 -8.25
CA GLU A 26 5.30 -12.89 -8.92
C GLU A 26 3.94 -12.50 -8.31
N GLY A 27 2.87 -12.51 -9.13
CA GLY A 27 1.53 -12.12 -8.69
C GLY A 27 0.97 -12.96 -7.53
N LEU A 28 1.27 -14.27 -7.49
CA LEU A 28 0.85 -15.12 -6.37
C LEU A 28 1.53 -14.71 -5.06
N LEU A 29 2.86 -14.60 -5.07
CA LEU A 29 3.64 -14.17 -3.91
C LEU A 29 3.21 -12.78 -3.43
N GLY A 30 3.09 -11.82 -4.35
CA GLY A 30 2.63 -10.47 -4.05
C GLY A 30 1.23 -10.46 -3.44
N SER A 31 0.29 -11.25 -3.96
CA SER A 31 -1.05 -11.36 -3.38
C SER A 31 -1.06 -11.95 -1.97
N VAL A 32 -0.24 -12.97 -1.71
CA VAL A 32 -0.14 -13.59 -0.37
C VAL A 32 0.45 -12.58 0.61
N VAL A 33 1.52 -11.90 0.23
CA VAL A 33 2.19 -10.87 1.05
C VAL A 33 1.26 -9.70 1.36
N LEU A 34 0.56 -9.15 0.36
CA LEU A 34 -0.38 -8.05 0.58
C LEU A 34 -1.50 -8.43 1.56
N LYS A 35 -2.12 -9.59 1.37
CA LYS A 35 -3.17 -10.08 2.28
C LYS A 35 -2.65 -10.40 3.68
N LEU A 36 -1.41 -10.86 3.81
CA LEU A 36 -0.78 -11.06 5.11
C LEU A 36 -0.61 -9.73 5.85
N VAL A 37 -0.12 -8.69 5.17
CA VAL A 37 0.02 -7.34 5.75
C VAL A 37 -1.34 -6.77 6.18
N GLU A 38 -2.37 -6.93 5.34
CA GLU A 38 -3.75 -6.55 5.68
C GLU A 38 -4.26 -7.33 6.92
N GLY A 39 -4.07 -8.65 6.96
CA GLY A 39 -4.51 -9.49 8.08
C GLY A 39 -3.79 -9.17 9.40
N ILE A 40 -2.50 -8.83 9.36
CA ILE A 40 -1.75 -8.38 10.54
C ILE A 40 -2.35 -7.08 11.12
N ALA A 41 -2.80 -6.17 10.25
CA ALA A 41 -3.43 -4.92 10.66
C ALA A 41 -4.75 -5.15 11.42
N ASP A 42 -5.55 -6.08 10.92
CA ASP A 42 -6.83 -6.48 11.52
C ASP A 42 -6.59 -7.12 12.90
N VAL A 43 -5.67 -8.10 12.99
CA VAL A 43 -5.30 -8.75 14.25
C VAL A 43 -4.79 -7.73 15.27
N PHE A 44 -3.96 -6.78 14.86
CA PHE A 44 -3.46 -5.74 15.76
C PHE A 44 -4.59 -4.87 16.31
N THR A 45 -5.55 -4.51 15.44
CA THR A 45 -6.73 -3.73 15.84
C THR A 45 -7.61 -4.50 16.84
N ASP A 46 -7.78 -5.80 16.65
CA ASP A 46 -8.55 -6.66 17.55
C ASP A 46 -7.86 -6.78 18.92
N VAL A 47 -6.54 -7.00 18.94
CA VAL A 47 -5.76 -7.08 20.19
C VAL A 47 -5.85 -5.78 20.98
N VAL A 48 -5.66 -4.62 20.32
CA VAL A 48 -5.80 -3.30 20.96
C VAL A 48 -7.20 -3.10 21.52
N SER A 49 -8.23 -3.47 20.77
CA SER A 49 -9.63 -3.34 21.18
C SER A 49 -9.97 -4.26 22.35
N ALA A 50 -9.45 -5.49 22.37
CA ALA A 50 -9.63 -6.43 23.46
C ALA A 50 -8.93 -5.95 24.75
N ALA A 51 -7.70 -5.44 24.64
CA ALA A 51 -6.95 -4.88 25.77
C ALA A 51 -7.68 -3.68 26.40
N ALA A 52 -8.23 -2.78 25.57
CA ALA A 52 -9.00 -1.63 26.03
C ALA A 52 -10.26 -2.01 26.83
N ARG A 53 -10.89 -3.14 26.51
CA ARG A 53 -12.11 -3.62 27.19
C ARG A 53 -11.84 -4.28 28.55
N ARG A 54 -10.63 -4.79 28.79
CA ARG A 54 -10.33 -5.59 30.00
C ARG A 54 -10.18 -4.77 31.28
N ARG A 55 -9.52 -3.62 31.24
CA ARG A 55 -9.15 -2.85 32.45
C ARG A 55 -8.91 -1.37 32.14
N LEU A 56 -9.26 -0.48 33.09
CA LEU A 56 -9.08 0.97 32.95
C LEU A 56 -7.61 1.39 32.80
N SER A 57 -6.68 0.70 33.49
CA SER A 57 -5.24 0.96 33.37
C SER A 57 -4.70 0.74 31.95
N TRP A 58 -5.23 -0.25 31.24
CA TRP A 58 -4.85 -0.53 29.85
C TRP A 58 -5.39 0.52 28.88
N ARG A 59 -6.57 1.10 29.16
CA ARG A 59 -7.10 2.23 28.40
C ARG A 59 -6.20 3.46 28.51
N ILE A 60 -5.69 3.74 29.71
CA ILE A 60 -4.76 4.85 29.95
C ILE A 60 -3.44 4.58 29.22
N GLY A 61 -2.88 3.38 29.33
CA GLY A 61 -1.67 3.00 28.58
C GLY A 61 -1.83 3.11 27.06
N LEU A 62 -2.96 2.64 26.52
CA LEU A 62 -3.27 2.79 25.09
C LEU A 62 -3.47 4.25 24.67
N ALA A 63 -4.04 5.09 25.52
CA ALA A 63 -4.18 6.52 25.25
C ALA A 63 -2.82 7.22 25.14
N LEU A 64 -1.86 6.85 26.00
CA LEU A 64 -0.48 7.35 25.93
C LEU A 64 0.22 6.89 24.63
N LEU A 65 -0.05 5.67 24.18
CA LEU A 65 0.49 5.08 22.95
C LEU A 65 -0.31 5.44 21.69
N ALA A 66 -1.42 6.19 21.81
CA ALA A 66 -2.37 6.40 20.72
C ALA A 66 -1.72 6.99 19.46
N ARG A 67 -0.75 7.89 19.62
CA ARG A 67 -0.01 8.48 18.49
C ARG A 67 0.87 7.45 17.76
N GLY A 68 1.48 6.51 18.48
CA GLY A 68 2.27 5.43 17.89
C GLY A 68 1.39 4.41 17.17
N ILE A 69 0.26 4.05 17.79
CA ILE A 69 -0.74 3.15 17.20
C ILE A 69 -1.35 3.75 15.93
N GLU A 70 -1.65 5.05 15.94
CA GLU A 70 -2.17 5.77 14.77
C GLU A 70 -1.16 5.79 13.62
N ARG A 71 0.14 5.95 13.93
CA ARG A 71 1.20 5.89 12.91
C ARG A 71 1.32 4.49 12.31
N LEU A 72 1.17 3.44 13.12
CA LEU A 72 1.17 2.06 12.66
C LEU A 72 -0.04 1.76 11.77
N ARG A 73 -1.24 2.23 12.17
CA ARG A 73 -2.46 2.11 11.38
C ARG A 73 -2.37 2.78 10.02
N ARG A 74 -1.67 3.91 9.91
CA ARG A 74 -1.46 4.59 8.61
C ARG A 74 -0.61 3.77 7.64
N LEU A 75 0.29 2.91 8.13
CA LEU A 75 1.09 2.04 7.27
C LEU A 75 0.26 0.92 6.63
N THR A 76 -0.87 0.57 7.25
CA THR A 76 -1.76 -0.50 6.80
C THR A 76 -3.07 0.02 6.18
N ASP A 77 -3.26 1.35 6.14
CA ASP A 77 -4.47 1.98 5.63
C ASP A 77 -4.45 2.11 4.09
N TYR A 78 -4.97 1.08 3.43
CA TYR A 78 -5.18 1.04 1.97
C TYR A 78 -6.17 2.11 1.46
N THR A 79 -6.99 2.72 2.33
CA THR A 79 -8.00 3.70 1.91
C THR A 79 -7.38 5.04 1.48
N GLN A 80 -6.12 5.29 1.83
CA GLN A 80 -5.41 6.52 1.46
C GLN A 80 -5.17 6.63 -0.04
N TYR A 81 -4.90 5.52 -0.72
CA TYR A 81 -4.70 5.48 -2.17
C TYR A 81 -6.01 5.19 -2.92
N GLY A 82 -6.94 4.45 -2.32
CA GLY A 82 -8.30 4.25 -2.84
C GLY A 82 -8.45 3.31 -4.04
N GLY A 83 -7.40 3.19 -4.86
CA GLY A 83 -7.26 2.23 -5.94
C GLY A 83 -5.83 2.23 -6.51
N ALA A 84 -5.44 1.13 -7.14
CA ALA A 84 -4.11 0.96 -7.72
C ALA A 84 -4.19 0.90 -9.27
N PRO A 85 -3.25 1.52 -9.99
CA PRO A 85 -3.16 1.40 -11.43
C PRO A 85 -2.77 -0.03 -11.83
N ILE A 86 -3.50 -0.61 -12.79
CA ILE A 86 -3.10 -1.84 -13.46
C ILE A 86 -2.20 -1.44 -14.63
N LEU A 87 -0.93 -1.80 -14.54
CA LEU A 87 0.08 -1.47 -15.53
C LEU A 87 0.14 -2.53 -16.64
N GLY A 88 0.74 -2.17 -17.79
CA GLY A 88 0.96 -3.08 -18.92
C GLY A 88 -0.12 -3.06 -19.99
N PHE A 89 -1.15 -2.23 -19.84
CA PHE A 89 -2.17 -1.98 -20.87
C PHE A 89 -1.92 -0.63 -21.55
N GLU A 90 -2.41 -0.48 -22.79
CA GLU A 90 -2.33 0.78 -23.55
C GLU A 90 -3.14 1.90 -22.87
N ASN A 91 -4.23 1.54 -22.20
CA ASN A 91 -5.11 2.46 -21.49
C ASN A 91 -4.96 2.31 -19.97
N LEU A 92 -5.19 3.40 -19.24
CA LEU A 92 -5.13 3.41 -17.79
C LEU A 92 -6.35 2.70 -17.18
N PHE A 93 -6.10 1.68 -16.36
CA PHE A 93 -7.11 1.02 -15.54
C PHE A 93 -6.78 1.22 -14.06
N ILE A 94 -7.77 1.60 -13.25
CA ILE A 94 -7.63 1.68 -11.78
C ILE A 94 -8.49 0.60 -11.14
N LYS A 95 -7.86 -0.27 -10.34
CA LYS A 95 -8.54 -1.28 -9.54
C LYS A 95 -8.81 -0.73 -8.14
N CYS A 96 -10.09 -0.58 -7.80
CA CYS A 96 -10.52 -0.29 -6.43
C CYS A 96 -10.72 -1.58 -5.64
N HIS A 97 -10.61 -1.50 -4.31
CA HIS A 97 -10.97 -2.61 -3.43
C HIS A 97 -12.50 -2.80 -3.39
N GLY A 98 -12.98 -4.03 -3.24
CA GLY A 98 -14.43 -4.32 -3.21
C GLY A 98 -15.17 -3.68 -2.02
N ARG A 99 -14.45 -3.30 -0.98
CA ARG A 99 -14.95 -2.59 0.21
C ARG A 99 -14.71 -1.06 0.16
N SER A 100 -14.37 -0.50 -1.00
CA SER A 100 -14.09 0.93 -1.14
C SER A 100 -15.32 1.80 -0.80
N ASN A 101 -15.15 2.72 0.15
CA ASN A 101 -16.15 3.73 0.48
C ASN A 101 -16.02 4.98 -0.42
N ALA A 102 -16.92 5.95 -0.26
CA ALA A 102 -16.92 7.18 -1.07
C ALA A 102 -15.57 7.93 -1.06
N ARG A 103 -14.87 7.94 0.09
CA ARG A 103 -13.54 8.55 0.21
C ARG A 103 -12.49 7.78 -0.60
N ALA A 104 -12.50 6.45 -0.52
CA ALA A 104 -11.60 5.60 -1.30
C ALA A 104 -11.83 5.78 -2.81
N VAL A 105 -13.09 5.85 -3.26
CA VAL A 105 -13.41 6.13 -4.68
C VAL A 105 -12.93 7.51 -5.09
N ALA A 106 -13.16 8.55 -4.28
CA ALA A 106 -12.66 9.90 -4.56
C ALA A 106 -11.12 9.93 -4.66
N ASN A 107 -10.41 9.18 -3.82
CA ASN A 107 -8.97 9.04 -3.89
C ASN A 107 -8.52 8.30 -5.16
N ALA A 108 -9.22 7.22 -5.55
CA ALA A 108 -8.93 6.49 -6.79
C ALA A 108 -9.06 7.40 -8.03
N VAL A 109 -10.06 8.29 -8.07
CA VAL A 109 -10.21 9.28 -9.15
C VAL A 109 -9.04 10.27 -9.17
N LYS A 110 -8.54 10.70 -8.00
CA LYS A 110 -7.35 11.56 -7.91
C LYS A 110 -6.11 10.85 -8.43
N VAL A 111 -5.94 9.56 -8.11
CA VAL A 111 -4.86 8.70 -8.64
C VAL A 111 -4.98 8.60 -10.15
N ALA A 112 -6.18 8.34 -10.68
CA ALA A 112 -6.42 8.28 -12.12
C ALA A 112 -6.03 9.60 -12.81
N ALA A 113 -6.54 10.72 -12.30
CA ALA A 113 -6.27 12.05 -12.85
C ALA A 113 -4.77 12.38 -12.81
N LYS A 114 -4.06 11.98 -11.75
CA LYS A 114 -2.60 12.13 -11.66
C LYS A 114 -1.90 11.28 -12.71
N ALA A 115 -2.23 9.99 -12.82
CA ALA A 115 -1.60 9.09 -13.78
C ALA A 115 -1.82 9.51 -15.24
N VAL A 116 -2.98 10.10 -15.56
CA VAL A 116 -3.25 10.69 -16.88
C VAL A 116 -2.41 11.94 -17.11
N ARG A 117 -2.38 12.89 -16.14
CA ARG A 117 -1.55 14.11 -16.26
C ARG A 117 -0.06 13.79 -16.42
N ASP A 118 0.40 12.79 -15.68
CA ASP A 118 1.79 12.32 -15.70
C ASP A 118 2.07 11.38 -16.88
N ARG A 119 1.09 11.16 -17.77
CA ARG A 119 1.20 10.33 -18.99
C ARG A 119 1.75 8.92 -18.74
N VAL A 120 1.43 8.33 -17.59
CA VAL A 120 2.06 7.08 -17.10
C VAL A 120 2.07 5.95 -18.15
N PRO A 121 0.95 5.62 -18.85
CA PRO A 121 0.99 4.56 -19.86
C PRO A 121 1.94 4.85 -21.03
N ALA A 122 1.99 6.11 -21.50
CA ALA A 122 2.86 6.52 -22.60
C ALA A 122 4.34 6.50 -22.19
N GLU A 123 4.66 7.05 -21.01
CA GLU A 123 6.01 7.04 -20.44
C GLU A 123 6.54 5.60 -20.29
N ILE A 124 5.71 4.67 -19.80
CA ILE A 124 6.08 3.25 -19.70
C ILE A 124 6.31 2.65 -21.09
N ALA A 125 5.43 2.92 -22.06
CA ALA A 125 5.56 2.39 -23.42
C ALA A 125 6.85 2.87 -24.11
N GLU A 126 7.14 4.17 -24.02
CA GLU A 126 8.37 4.78 -24.56
C GLU A 126 9.62 4.22 -23.86
N ALA A 127 9.59 4.10 -22.53
CA ALA A 127 10.67 3.50 -21.75
C ALA A 127 10.97 2.05 -22.15
N VAL A 128 9.94 1.22 -22.30
CA VAL A 128 10.09 -0.19 -22.70
C VAL A 128 10.55 -0.31 -24.15
N ALA A 129 10.07 0.56 -25.05
CA ALA A 129 10.51 0.56 -26.44
C ALA A 129 12.01 0.91 -26.56
N ALA A 130 12.53 1.81 -25.72
CA ALA A 130 13.94 2.18 -25.68
C ALA A 130 14.88 1.09 -25.10
N LEU A 131 14.33 0.03 -24.48
CA LEU A 131 15.10 -1.13 -24.01
C LEU A 131 15.34 -2.18 -25.11
N ARG A 132 14.69 -2.05 -26.26
CA ARG A 132 14.86 -2.90 -27.44
C ARG A 132 15.90 -2.33 -28.38
#